data_AF-A0A177MQQ1-F1
#
_entry.id   AF-A0A177MQQ1-F1
#
_cell.length_a   1.000
_cell.length_b   1.000
_cell.length_c   1.000
_cell.angle_alpha   90.00
_cell.angle_beta   90.00
_cell.angle_gamma   90.00
#
_symmetry.space_group_name_H-M   'P 1'
#
loop_
_entity.id
_entity.type
_entity.pdbx_description
1 polymer ?
#
loop_
_entity_poly.entity_id
_entity_poly.type
_entity_poly.pdbx_seq_one_letter_code
_entity_poly.pdbx_strand_id
1 'polypeptide(L)'
;MSLFGLLVSLFSVHLGNWLAKLQALQTKWKINSGSDDKEVAARRECRYSFVELYNWQPFVMTAIIAGFGIAVLYFFNDVRAFAHVAFPSIFVCLYNGFFIIMLLLQGFLLYSGWSVGKAVKAELEKAYPKPKPKP
;
A
#
# COMPACT_ATOMS: atom_id res chain seq x y z
N MET A 1 12.37 -22.39 -3.76
CA MET A 1 11.81 -21.08 -3.40
C MET A 1 10.69 -21.30 -2.40
N SER A 2 10.80 -20.77 -1.19
CA SER A 2 9.80 -21.00 -0.13
C SER A 2 8.57 -20.12 -0.34
N LEU A 3 7.40 -20.60 0.13
CA LEU A 3 6.15 -19.83 0.20
C LEU A 3 6.36 -18.42 0.77
N PHE A 4 7.27 -18.30 1.73
CA PHE A 4 7.66 -17.03 2.33
C PHE A 4 8.28 -16.04 1.33
N GLY A 5 9.24 -16.49 0.52
CA GLY A 5 9.89 -15.63 -0.48
C GLY A 5 8.90 -15.13 -1.56
N LEU A 6 7.94 -15.97 -1.94
CA LEU A 6 6.86 -15.58 -2.85
C LEU A 6 5.97 -14.50 -2.24
N LEU A 7 5.66 -14.61 -0.95
CA LEU A 7 4.77 -13.70 -0.26
C LEU A 7 5.42 -12.31 -0.06
N VAL A 8 6.70 -12.27 0.30
CA VAL A 8 7.49 -11.02 0.39
C VAL A 8 7.60 -10.34 -0.98
N SER A 9 7.87 -11.12 -2.04
CA SER A 9 7.98 -10.59 -3.40
C SER A 9 6.64 -10.03 -3.90
N LEU A 10 5.55 -10.78 -3.74
CA LEU A 10 4.20 -10.37 -4.14
C LEU A 10 3.78 -9.08 -3.41
N PHE A 11 4.14 -8.96 -2.14
CA PHE A 11 3.91 -7.75 -1.35
C PHE A 11 4.65 -6.52 -1.90
N SER A 12 5.97 -6.63 -2.06
CA SER A 12 6.81 -5.49 -2.50
C SER A 12 6.38 -4.99 -3.88
N VAL A 13 6.06 -5.93 -4.78
CA VAL A 13 5.55 -5.63 -6.11
C VAL A 13 4.16 -5.00 -6.03
N HIS A 14 3.25 -5.51 -5.21
CA HIS A 14 1.88 -4.99 -5.15
C HIS A 14 1.81 -3.56 -4.61
N LEU A 15 2.39 -3.30 -3.42
CA LEU A 15 2.37 -1.94 -2.84
C LEU A 15 3.26 -0.96 -3.62
N GLY A 16 4.42 -1.41 -4.11
CA GLY A 16 5.28 -0.60 -4.95
C GLY A 16 4.57 -0.16 -6.23
N ASN A 17 3.92 -1.09 -6.93
CA ASN A 17 3.13 -0.78 -8.12
C ASN A 17 1.95 0.14 -7.82
N TRP A 18 1.25 -0.08 -6.71
CA TRP A 18 0.14 0.79 -6.31
C TRP A 18 0.59 2.23 -6.07
N LEU A 19 1.66 2.42 -5.28
CA LEU A 19 2.23 3.73 -5.01
C LEU A 19 2.72 4.41 -6.30
N ALA A 20 3.44 3.68 -7.16
CA ALA A 20 3.93 4.20 -8.43
C ALA A 20 2.78 4.68 -9.34
N LYS A 21 1.69 3.91 -9.43
CA LYS A 21 0.51 4.31 -10.21
C LYS A 21 -0.19 5.55 -9.62
N LEU A 22 -0.28 5.67 -8.29
CA LEU A 22 -0.83 6.85 -7.62
C LEU A 22 0.01 8.11 -7.90
N GLN A 23 1.33 7.99 -7.82
CA GLN A 23 2.26 9.09 -8.13
C GLN A 23 2.20 9.47 -9.61
N ALA A 24 2.13 8.49 -10.53
CA ALA A 24 1.95 8.76 -11.95
C ALA A 24 0.65 9.52 -12.23
N LEU A 25 -0.44 9.15 -11.55
CA LEU A 25 -1.72 9.84 -11.67
C LEU A 25 -1.65 11.27 -11.13
N GLN A 26 -0.99 11.49 -9.99
CA GLN A 26 -0.76 12.83 -9.46
C GLN A 26 0.04 13.70 -10.44
N THR A 27 1.08 13.15 -11.06
CA THR A 27 1.89 13.87 -12.06
C THR A 27 1.06 14.18 -13.31
N LYS A 28 0.28 13.22 -13.82
CA LYS A 28 -0.64 13.45 -14.96
C LYS A 28 -1.64 14.55 -14.64
N TRP A 29 -2.17 14.59 -13.41
CA TRP A 29 -3.07 15.64 -12.95
C TRP A 29 -2.42 17.04 -12.92
N LYS A 30 -1.18 17.14 -12.40
CA LYS A 30 -0.43 18.40 -12.31
C LYS A 30 -0.04 18.97 -13.68
N ILE A 31 0.39 18.10 -14.60
CA ILE A 31 0.81 18.52 -15.95
C ILE A 31 -0.38 19.03 -16.76
N ASN A 32 -1.53 18.34 -16.71
CA ASN A 32 -2.73 18.71 -17.46
C ASN A 32 -3.55 19.77 -16.71
N SER A 33 -2.92 20.89 -16.36
CA SER A 33 -3.55 21.91 -15.51
C SER A 33 -4.20 23.09 -16.22
N GLY A 34 -4.02 23.19 -17.54
CA GLY A 34 -4.60 24.27 -18.33
C GLY A 34 -6.07 24.07 -18.70
N SER A 35 -6.50 24.88 -19.66
CA SER A 35 -7.89 25.08 -20.06
C SER A 35 -8.23 24.51 -21.43
N ASP A 36 -7.30 23.78 -22.08
CA ASP A 36 -7.56 23.16 -23.38
C ASP A 36 -8.52 21.96 -23.23
N ASP A 37 -9.36 21.72 -24.23
CA ASP A 37 -10.32 20.60 -24.24
C ASP A 37 -9.65 19.23 -24.02
N LYS A 38 -8.41 19.08 -24.53
CA LYS A 38 -7.60 17.87 -24.33
C LYS A 38 -7.16 17.69 -22.88
N GLU A 39 -6.80 18.78 -22.20
CA GLU A 39 -6.38 18.76 -20.80
C GLU A 39 -7.57 18.51 -19.86
N VAL A 40 -8.73 19.08 -20.19
CA VAL A 40 -10.00 18.81 -19.48
C VAL A 40 -10.41 17.35 -19.61
N ALA A 41 -10.26 16.75 -20.80
CA ALA A 41 -10.51 15.32 -21.01
C ALA A 41 -9.54 14.46 -20.19
N ALA A 42 -8.24 14.78 -20.18
CA ALA A 42 -7.23 14.08 -19.40
C ALA A 42 -7.52 14.15 -17.88
N ARG A 43 -8.02 15.28 -17.37
CA ARG A 43 -8.44 15.41 -15.96
C ARG A 43 -9.64 14.53 -15.62
N ARG A 44 -10.62 14.41 -16.52
CA ARG A 44 -11.76 13.51 -16.33
C ARG A 44 -11.32 12.05 -16.27
N GLU A 45 -10.40 11.65 -17.15
CA GLU A 45 -9.81 10.32 -17.13
C GLU A 45 -9.08 10.05 -15.79
N CYS A 46 -8.24 10.99 -15.33
CA CYS A 46 -7.57 10.88 -14.03
C CYS A 46 -8.56 10.69 -12.87
N ARG A 47 -9.73 11.34 -12.90
CA ARG A 47 -10.76 11.15 -11.87
C ARG A 47 -11.30 9.72 -11.86
N TYR A 48 -11.57 9.13 -13.03
CA TYR A 48 -12.05 7.75 -13.11
C TYR A 48 -10.97 6.76 -12.66
N SER A 49 -9.74 6.92 -13.16
CA SER A 49 -8.61 6.09 -12.75
C SER A 49 -8.31 6.23 -11.25
N PHE A 50 -8.52 7.40 -10.66
CA PHE A 50 -8.33 7.60 -9.22
C PHE A 50 -9.31 6.78 -8.39
N VAL A 51 -10.58 6.70 -8.77
CA VAL A 51 -11.59 5.89 -8.06
C VAL A 51 -11.24 4.40 -8.12
N GLU A 52 -10.70 3.95 -9.25
CA GLU A 52 -10.25 2.57 -9.42
C GLU A 52 -8.99 2.27 -8.58
N LEU A 53 -7.99 3.17 -8.61
CA LEU A 53 -6.73 3.01 -7.86
C LEU A 53 -6.91 3.16 -6.34
N TYR A 54 -7.77 4.08 -5.91
CA TYR A 54 -7.98 4.42 -4.50
C TYR A 54 -9.19 3.67 -3.93
N ASN A 55 -9.16 2.34 -4.05
CA ASN A 55 -10.15 1.46 -3.42
C ASN A 55 -9.61 0.84 -2.11
N TRP A 56 -10.44 0.01 -1.46
CA TRP A 56 -10.11 -0.65 -0.20
C TRP A 56 -9.19 -1.89 -0.34
N GLN A 57 -9.02 -2.43 -1.55
CA GLN A 57 -8.22 -3.62 -1.86
C GLN A 57 -6.76 -3.56 -1.38
N PRO A 58 -5.95 -2.51 -1.64
CA PRO A 58 -4.57 -2.46 -1.14
C PRO A 58 -4.52 -2.48 0.40
N PHE A 59 -5.54 -1.96 1.09
CA PHE A 59 -5.67 -2.05 2.55
C PHE A 59 -5.96 -3.47 3.02
N VAL A 60 -6.94 -4.14 2.38
CA VAL A 60 -7.28 -5.54 2.70
C VAL A 60 -6.11 -6.47 2.45
N MET A 61 -5.45 -6.33 1.29
CA MET A 61 -4.28 -7.16 0.95
C MET A 61 -3.15 -6.96 1.96
N THR A 62 -2.86 -5.70 2.34
CA THR A 62 -1.84 -5.42 3.35
C THR A 62 -2.21 -5.98 4.71
N ALA A 63 -3.49 -5.88 5.12
CA ALA A 63 -3.95 -6.43 6.40
C ALA A 63 -3.83 -7.96 6.44
N ILE A 64 -4.23 -8.66 5.37
CA ILE A 64 -4.10 -10.12 5.27
C ILE A 64 -2.64 -10.54 5.36
N ILE A 65 -1.76 -9.84 4.63
CA ILE A 65 -0.32 -10.14 4.61
C ILE A 65 0.33 -9.87 5.97
N ALA A 66 0.01 -8.74 6.60
CA ALA A 66 0.51 -8.40 7.92
C ALA A 66 0.03 -9.43 8.97
N GLY A 67 -1.24 -9.81 8.93
CA GLY A 67 -1.80 -10.85 9.79
C GLY A 67 -1.10 -12.20 9.60
N PHE A 68 -0.85 -12.60 8.35
CA PHE A 68 -0.10 -13.81 8.06
C PHE A 68 1.36 -13.74 8.58
N GLY A 69 2.04 -12.60 8.37
CA GLY A 69 3.40 -12.39 8.86
C GLY A 69 3.49 -12.48 10.38
N ILE A 70 2.53 -11.89 11.10
CA ILE A 70 2.42 -11.97 12.56
C ILE A 70 2.14 -13.40 13.01
N ALA A 71 1.23 -14.12 12.34
CA ALA A 71 0.92 -15.50 12.68
C ALA A 71 2.15 -16.42 12.52
N VAL A 72 2.93 -16.25 11.43
CA VAL A 72 4.17 -17.01 11.20
C VAL A 72 5.24 -16.67 12.25
N LEU A 73 5.37 -15.40 12.61
CA LEU A 73 6.27 -14.95 13.68
C LEU A 73 5.89 -15.58 15.02
N TYR A 74 4.59 -15.60 15.35
CA TYR A 74 4.07 -16.19 16.56
C TYR A 74 4.28 -17.70 16.59
N PHE A 75 3.90 -18.41 15.51
CA PHE A 75 4.08 -19.85 15.37
C PHE A 75 5.54 -20.28 15.53
N PHE A 76 6.48 -19.58 14.88
CA PHE A 76 7.90 -19.90 15.01
C PHE A 76 8.40 -19.76 16.46
N ASN A 77 7.99 -18.68 17.13
CA ASN A 77 8.40 -18.45 18.53
C ASN A 77 7.75 -19.45 19.50
N ASP A 78 6.48 -19.82 19.26
CA ASP A 78 5.75 -20.81 20.06
C ASP A 78 6.36 -22.21 19.93
N VAL A 79 6.60 -22.68 18.70
CA VAL A 79 7.27 -23.98 18.45
C VAL A 79 8.66 -24.01 19.07
N ARG A 80 9.43 -22.92 18.97
CA ARG A 80 10.75 -22.83 19.59
C ARG A 80 10.67 -22.96 21.11
N ALA A 81 9.69 -22.31 21.74
CA ALA A 81 9.49 -22.38 23.18
C ALA A 81 9.02 -23.77 23.63
N PHE A 82 8.06 -24.37 22.91
CA PHE A 82 7.46 -25.66 23.24
C PHE A 82 8.43 -26.84 23.00
N ALA A 83 9.18 -26.84 21.89
CA ALA A 83 10.08 -27.94 21.54
C ALA A 83 11.47 -27.85 22.21
N HIS A 84 11.70 -26.84 23.06
CA HIS A 84 13.01 -26.57 23.68
C HIS A 84 14.19 -26.48 22.69
N VAL A 85 13.91 -26.10 21.43
CA VAL A 85 14.93 -26.01 20.37
C VAL A 85 15.72 -24.72 20.57
N ALA A 86 16.96 -24.85 21.04
CA ALA A 86 17.88 -23.73 21.19
C ALA A 86 18.55 -23.41 19.85
N PHE A 87 17.94 -22.51 19.06
CA PHE A 87 18.66 -21.84 17.99
C PHE A 87 19.65 -20.83 18.58
N PRO A 88 20.81 -20.61 17.92
CA PRO A 88 21.69 -19.50 18.28
C PRO A 88 20.91 -18.19 18.35
N SER A 89 21.13 -17.40 19.40
CA SER A 89 20.36 -16.16 19.66
C SER A 89 20.38 -15.20 18.47
N ILE A 90 21.49 -15.19 17.72
CA ILE A 90 21.67 -14.37 16.52
C ILE A 90 20.66 -14.73 15.41
N PHE A 91 20.32 -16.02 15.26
CA PHE A 91 19.34 -16.46 14.27
C PHE A 91 17.93 -15.98 14.63
N VAL A 92 17.56 -16.08 15.91
CA VAL A 92 16.27 -15.59 16.41
C VAL A 92 16.16 -14.07 16.25
N CYS A 93 17.25 -13.35 16.56
CA CYS A 93 17.33 -11.90 16.37
C CYS A 93 17.16 -11.49 14.90
N LEU A 94 17.90 -12.14 13.99
CA LEU A 94 17.79 -11.88 12.55
C LEU A 94 16.40 -12.20 12.01
N TYR A 95 15.81 -13.33 12.41
CA TYR A 95 14.47 -13.73 12.00
C TYR A 95 13.42 -12.71 12.46
N ASN A 96 13.35 -12.42 13.77
CA ASN A 96 12.38 -11.45 14.30
C ASN A 96 12.61 -10.04 13.74
N GLY A 97 13.88 -9.61 13.64
CA GLY A 97 14.25 -8.31 13.08
C GLY A 97 13.83 -8.15 11.62
N PHE A 98 14.01 -9.18 10.80
CA PHE A 98 13.54 -9.18 9.41
C PHE A 98 12.03 -8.95 9.32
N PHE A 99 11.24 -9.68 10.12
CA PHE A 99 9.78 -9.52 10.13
C PHE A 99 9.34 -8.13 10.60
N ILE A 100 10.01 -7.58 11.61
CA ILE A 100 9.73 -6.22 12.09
C ILE A 100 10.01 -5.19 10.98
N ILE A 101 11.17 -5.25 10.34
CA ILE A 101 11.52 -4.34 9.23
C ILE A 101 10.51 -4.47 8.09
N MET A 102 10.15 -5.70 7.74
CA MET A 102 9.13 -5.98 6.73
C MET A 102 7.81 -5.31 7.09
N LEU A 103 7.26 -5.55 8.28
CA LEU A 103 6.00 -4.97 8.76
C LEU A 103 6.04 -3.44 8.77
N LEU A 104 7.15 -2.85 9.23
CA LEU A 104 7.37 -1.41 9.22
C LEU A 104 7.35 -0.84 7.79
N LEU A 105 8.01 -1.52 6.85
CA LEU A 105 7.98 -1.11 5.44
C LEU A 105 6.56 -1.20 4.86
N GLN A 106 5.77 -2.21 5.23
CA GLN A 106 4.36 -2.27 4.80
C GLN A 106 3.53 -1.13 5.34
N GLY A 107 3.65 -0.85 6.64
CA GLY A 107 2.99 0.28 7.26
C GLY A 107 3.39 1.59 6.60
N PHE A 108 4.69 1.78 6.33
CA PHE A 108 5.21 2.97 5.68
C PHE A 108 4.68 3.15 4.25
N LEU A 109 4.76 2.13 3.41
CA LEU A 109 4.28 2.20 2.02
C LEU A 109 2.77 2.42 1.96
N LEU A 110 2.01 1.75 2.82
CA LEU A 110 0.56 1.93 2.92
C LEU A 110 0.21 3.35 3.37
N TYR A 111 0.89 3.86 4.40
CA TYR A 111 0.70 5.23 4.89
C TYR A 111 1.06 6.28 3.83
N SER A 112 2.19 6.09 3.14
CA SER A 112 2.63 6.95 2.05
C SER A 112 1.61 6.99 0.92
N GLY A 113 1.15 5.82 0.45
CA GLY A 113 0.12 5.73 -0.59
C GLY A 113 -1.22 6.33 -0.16
N TRP A 114 -1.61 6.16 1.11
CA TRP A 114 -2.80 6.80 1.67
C TRP A 114 -2.67 8.33 1.72
N SER A 115 -1.51 8.85 2.11
CA SER A 115 -1.22 10.28 2.15
C SER A 115 -1.30 10.91 0.76
N VAL A 116 -0.64 10.29 -0.24
CA VAL A 116 -0.72 10.72 -1.64
C VAL A 116 -2.15 10.66 -2.16
N GLY A 117 -2.87 9.57 -1.88
CA GLY A 117 -4.27 9.42 -2.26
C GLY A 117 -5.17 10.50 -1.66
N LYS A 118 -4.99 10.84 -0.37
CA LYS A 118 -5.72 11.94 0.27
C LYS A 118 -5.41 13.30 -0.37
N ALA A 119 -4.14 13.58 -0.70
CA ALA A 119 -3.76 14.82 -1.36
C ALA A 119 -4.44 14.95 -2.74
N VAL A 120 -4.38 13.89 -3.56
CA VAL A 120 -5.04 13.86 -4.87
C VAL A 120 -6.56 13.97 -4.75
N LYS A 121 -7.17 13.32 -3.76
CA LYS A 121 -8.61 13.44 -3.48
C LYS A 121 -9.01 14.87 -3.14
N ALA A 122 -8.24 15.55 -2.30
CA ALA A 122 -8.50 16.95 -1.93
C ALA A 122 -8.38 17.89 -3.15
N GLU A 123 -7.38 17.67 -4.02
CA GLU A 123 -7.24 18.41 -5.28
C GLU A 123 -8.41 18.16 -6.23
N LEU A 124 -8.86 16.91 -6.36
CA LEU A 124 -10.02 16.52 -7.16
C LEU A 124 -11.33 17.14 -6.65
N GLU A 125 -11.58 17.10 -5.34
CA GLU A 125 -12.79 17.69 -4.74
C GLU A 125 -12.81 19.22 -4.84
N LYS A 126 -11.63 19.87 -4.82
CA LYS A 126 -11.51 21.31 -5.07
C LYS A 126 -11.80 21.67 -6.53
N ALA A 127 -11.35 20.85 -7.48
CA ALA A 127 -11.58 21.08 -8.91
C ALA A 127 -13.00 20.71 -9.37
N TYR A 128 -13.60 19.70 -8.74
CA TYR A 128 -14.95 19.21 -9.04
C TYR A 128 -15.77 19.10 -7.75
N PRO A 129 -16.26 20.23 -7.19
CA PRO A 129 -17.10 20.20 -6.01
C PRO A 129 -18.35 19.35 -6.28
N LYS A 130 -18.67 18.45 -5.35
CA LYS A 130 -19.90 17.65 -5.45
C LYS A 130 -21.10 18.61 -5.49
N PRO A 131 -22.08 18.39 -6.39
CA PRO A 131 -23.30 19.18 -6.37
C PRO A 131 -23.95 19.05 -4.99
N LYS A 132 -24.27 20.19 -4.36
CA LYS A 132 -24.97 20.19 -3.07
C LYS A 132 -26.27 19.40 -3.24
N PRO A 133 -26.61 18.48 -2.31
CA PRO A 133 -27.92 17.85 -2.33
C PRO A 133 -28.97 18.96 -2.29
N LYS A 134 -29.88 18.96 -3.28
CA LYS A 134 -31.03 19.87 -3.24
C LYS A 134 -31.84 19.54 -1.99
N PRO A 135 -32.26 20.57 -1.21
CA PRO A 135 -33.08 20.38 -0.02
C PRO A 135 -34.42 19.73 -0.36
#